data_AF-A0A3M7MNS9-F1
#
_entry.id   AF-A0A3M7MNS9-F1
#
_cell.length_a   1.000
_cell.length_b   1.000
_cell.length_c   1.000
_cell.angle_alpha   90.00
_cell.angle_beta   90.00
_cell.angle_gamma   90.00
#
_symmetry.space_group_name_H-M   'P 1'
#
loop_
_entity.id
_entity.type
_entity.pdbx_description
1 polymer ?
#
loop_
_entity_poly.entity_id
_entity_poly.type
_entity_poly.pdbx_seq_one_letter_code
_entity_poly.pdbx_strand_id
1 'polypeptide(L)'
;METAGTPSSKVTVQCTDPSNLLAIFKSRFDTHTPLKNLHWKSPTRPLRSIPSLEVSLLKNDNLHNGSTPASRRHQIPGLRDTPYVKLYLLRCDDKDAYRESIRKDIKQWIKDNTLEKETKSALRNQEYHDAYEWMIVHVVLPNTPAASQPKSSKHISFDASESTDSLNSKSKWTGKSASTLYDKLRADFSSSKSSVSRVSQVRITEPGRLAGPLSATEIEEQWTDLVSNLKEVILKSFSTRVEQYEEDIRERESQRSLPGWNFCTFFLLKEGLAREFESVGLHNDALGVYDEMELDLSALVKAGSPSNDFESSAGLLPYSRDLKAKLRQALDEARSKHPKPNVSETEMTLAELLTSNPRAQPFDLQRRHYQELILTNQVSVLDLRIYLFTRRMEIFLAQSRVSMHRQSKSKGHEPPVNLTILALLTENALDFITSAARQLRTDLTDAHGDRLAGQDSVIQTLLIGNMVMSWTWMASMQILAIIKPAIEPYVHTLPPDDNSSIESADSLCHPMAPATLNRQSMVCPTKHMFLSVKIGLYLLVQFN
;
A
#
# COMPACT_ATOMS: atom_id res chain seq x y z
N MET A 1 21.40 -5.29 -1.62
CA MET A 1 20.07 -5.82 -1.98
C MET A 1 19.10 -4.64 -2.04
N GLU A 2 18.91 -4.07 -3.23
CA GLU A 2 17.66 -3.37 -3.52
C GLU A 2 16.58 -4.45 -3.49
N THR A 3 15.85 -4.51 -2.38
CA THR A 3 14.66 -5.35 -2.27
C THR A 3 13.68 -4.90 -3.35
N ALA A 4 13.29 -5.81 -4.23
CA ALA A 4 12.12 -5.67 -5.10
C ALA A 4 11.00 -4.97 -4.31
N GLY A 5 10.55 -3.83 -4.84
CA GLY A 5 9.80 -2.81 -4.10
C GLY A 5 8.61 -3.38 -3.35
N THR A 6 8.73 -3.47 -2.02
CA THR A 6 7.58 -3.57 -1.13
C THR A 6 6.70 -2.34 -1.41
N PRO A 7 5.37 -2.46 -1.58
CA PRO A 7 4.51 -1.30 -1.74
C PRO A 7 4.58 -0.44 -0.47
N SER A 8 5.47 0.55 -0.48
CA SER A 8 5.42 1.63 0.50
C SER A 8 4.14 2.42 0.23
N SER A 9 3.37 2.78 1.26
CA SER A 9 2.26 3.73 1.18
C SER A 9 2.67 4.97 0.40
N LYS A 10 2.30 5.03 -0.88
CA LYS A 10 2.83 5.98 -1.84
C LYS A 10 1.69 6.46 -2.72
N VAL A 11 1.36 7.73 -2.53
CA VAL A 11 0.37 8.43 -3.35
C VAL A 11 1.07 8.95 -4.60
N THR A 12 0.50 8.66 -5.77
CA THR A 12 1.02 9.16 -7.04
C THR A 12 0.37 10.49 -7.41
N VAL A 13 1.21 11.41 -7.88
CA VAL A 13 0.84 12.74 -8.33
C VAL A 13 1.39 12.94 -9.74
N GLN A 14 0.49 13.16 -10.70
CA GLN A 14 0.86 13.31 -12.10
C GLN A 14 1.07 14.77 -12.46
N CYS A 15 2.25 15.13 -12.94
CA CYS A 15 2.64 16.48 -13.30
C CYS A 15 2.54 16.71 -14.80
N THR A 16 1.72 17.67 -15.21
CA THR A 16 1.77 18.30 -16.52
C THR A 16 2.71 19.50 -16.45
N ASP A 17 3.74 19.50 -17.28
CA ASP A 17 4.84 20.45 -17.19
C ASP A 17 5.25 20.96 -18.58
N PRO A 18 4.52 21.94 -19.13
CA PRO A 18 4.80 22.50 -20.46
C PRO A 18 6.15 23.24 -20.54
N SER A 19 6.71 23.62 -19.39
CA SER A 19 7.92 24.45 -19.30
C SER A 19 9.15 23.71 -18.77
N ASN A 20 9.08 22.37 -18.63
CA ASN A 20 10.15 21.51 -18.13
C ASN A 20 10.70 21.94 -16.74
N LEU A 21 9.82 22.38 -15.84
CA LEU A 21 10.10 22.79 -14.47
C LEU A 21 10.21 21.62 -13.48
N LEU A 22 9.77 20.42 -13.84
CA LEU A 22 9.58 19.29 -12.92
C LEU A 22 10.86 18.94 -12.16
N ALA A 23 12.03 18.93 -12.81
CA ALA A 23 13.29 18.58 -12.15
C ALA A 23 13.65 19.58 -11.04
N ILE A 24 13.54 20.88 -11.33
CA ILE A 24 13.84 21.96 -10.39
C ILE A 24 12.81 22.00 -9.27
N PHE A 25 11.53 21.87 -9.61
CA PHE A 25 10.45 21.78 -8.64
C PHE A 25 10.64 20.59 -7.70
N LYS A 26 10.93 19.41 -8.26
CA LYS A 26 11.12 18.17 -7.49
C LYS A 26 12.27 18.29 -6.49
N SER A 27 13.40 18.88 -6.89
CA SER A 27 14.56 19.06 -5.98
C SER A 27 14.22 19.84 -4.71
N ARG A 28 13.27 20.78 -4.78
CA ARG A 28 12.77 21.50 -3.60
C ARG A 28 11.60 20.78 -2.95
N PHE A 29 10.67 20.25 -3.72
CA PHE A 29 9.53 19.50 -3.20
C PHE A 29 9.95 18.32 -2.32
N ASP A 30 11.00 17.60 -2.72
CA ASP A 30 11.52 16.44 -1.98
C ASP A 30 11.96 16.80 -0.55
N THR A 31 12.36 18.05 -0.27
CA THR A 31 12.72 18.50 1.09
C THR A 31 11.50 18.72 1.99
N HIS A 32 10.30 18.80 1.42
CA HIS A 32 9.03 18.93 2.14
C HIS A 32 8.22 17.63 2.18
N THR A 33 8.77 16.54 1.60
CA THR A 33 8.21 15.19 1.69
C THR A 33 9.03 14.31 2.63
N PRO A 34 8.42 13.30 3.29
CA PRO A 34 7.01 12.93 3.23
C PRO A 34 6.07 13.97 3.86
N LEU A 35 4.81 14.01 3.40
CA LEU A 35 3.79 14.87 3.98
C LEU A 35 3.44 14.36 5.39
N LYS A 36 3.52 15.22 6.41
CA LYS A 36 3.30 14.83 7.81
C LYS A 36 1.98 15.32 8.38
N ASN A 37 1.45 14.59 9.35
CA ASN A 37 0.28 14.98 10.16
C ASN A 37 -0.97 15.31 9.32
N LEU A 38 -1.38 14.39 8.43
CA LEU A 38 -2.67 14.52 7.76
C LEU A 38 -3.76 13.94 8.67
N HIS A 39 -4.93 14.55 8.63
CA HIS A 39 -6.08 14.11 9.40
C HIS A 39 -7.24 13.85 8.45
N TRP A 40 -7.53 12.58 8.22
CA TRP A 40 -8.65 12.18 7.38
C TRP A 40 -9.93 12.10 8.21
N LYS A 41 -10.96 12.78 7.72
CA LYS A 41 -12.32 12.80 8.28
C LYS A 41 -13.26 12.25 7.21
N SER A 42 -14.03 11.24 7.57
CA SER A 42 -15.15 10.74 6.77
C SER A 42 -16.42 10.80 7.62
N PRO A 43 -17.61 11.01 7.04
CA PRO A 43 -18.88 10.92 7.77
C PRO A 43 -19.13 9.52 8.36
N THR A 44 -18.66 8.47 7.70
CA THR A 44 -18.91 7.06 8.06
C THR A 44 -17.83 6.46 8.95
N ARG A 45 -16.69 7.16 9.15
CA ARG A 45 -15.53 6.65 9.89
C ARG A 45 -15.03 7.60 10.97
N PRO A 46 -14.46 7.08 12.06
CA PRO A 46 -13.78 7.92 13.04
C PRO A 46 -12.60 8.66 12.41
N LEU A 47 -12.22 9.78 13.02
CA LEU A 47 -11.04 10.55 12.63
C LEU A 47 -9.80 9.65 12.56
N ARG A 48 -9.13 9.62 11.41
CA ARG A 48 -7.86 8.92 11.23
C ARG A 48 -6.71 9.89 11.09
N SER A 49 -5.60 9.58 11.75
CA SER A 49 -4.37 10.36 11.65
C SER A 49 -3.36 9.61 10.80
N ILE A 50 -2.88 10.25 9.75
CA ILE A 50 -1.83 9.75 8.86
C ILE A 50 -0.55 10.50 9.24
N PRO A 51 0.38 9.86 9.97
CA PRO A 51 1.55 10.53 10.50
C PRO A 51 2.54 10.96 9.41
N SER A 52 2.66 10.15 8.37
CA SER A 52 3.59 10.36 7.27
C SER A 52 3.02 9.74 6.00
N LEU A 53 3.12 10.47 4.89
CA LEU A 53 2.62 10.06 3.59
C LEU A 53 3.67 10.35 2.51
N GLU A 54 4.16 9.31 1.83
CA GLU A 54 5.08 9.46 0.71
C GLU A 54 4.32 9.87 -0.56
N VAL A 55 4.92 10.80 -1.31
CA VAL A 55 4.34 11.34 -2.54
C VAL A 55 5.29 11.14 -3.70
N SER A 56 4.80 10.54 -4.78
CA SER A 56 5.55 10.31 -6.01
C SER A 56 5.11 11.28 -7.09
N LEU A 57 6.02 12.15 -7.54
CA LEU A 57 5.78 12.95 -8.73
C LEU A 57 6.10 12.13 -9.99
N LEU A 58 5.14 12.01 -10.90
CA LEU A 58 5.27 11.34 -12.19
C LEU A 58 5.08 12.37 -13.32
N LYS A 59 5.92 12.37 -14.35
CA LYS A 59 5.71 13.24 -15.52
C LYS A 59 4.56 12.70 -16.38
N ASN A 60 3.71 13.59 -16.88
CA ASN A 60 2.71 13.23 -17.87
C ASN A 60 3.34 13.27 -19.28
N ASP A 61 3.75 12.11 -19.80
CA ASP A 61 4.40 12.01 -21.12
C ASP A 61 3.42 12.17 -22.31
N ASN A 62 2.12 12.31 -22.04
CA ASN A 62 1.06 12.37 -23.07
C ASN A 62 0.98 13.71 -23.84
N LEU A 63 1.88 14.69 -23.58
CA LEU A 63 1.91 15.94 -24.36
C LEU A 63 2.64 15.83 -25.71
N HIS A 64 3.35 14.73 -26.00
CA HIS A 64 4.13 14.61 -27.24
C HIS A 64 3.84 13.38 -28.11
N ASN A 65 3.06 12.41 -27.64
CA ASN A 65 2.62 11.28 -28.44
C ASN A 65 1.11 11.12 -28.30
N GLY A 66 0.37 11.46 -29.36
CA GLY A 66 -1.06 11.12 -29.52
C GLY A 66 -1.34 9.62 -29.67
N SER A 67 -0.52 8.77 -29.05
CA SER A 67 -0.57 7.32 -29.19
C SER A 67 0.20 6.64 -28.05
N THR A 68 -0.23 6.81 -26.80
CA THR A 68 -0.14 5.68 -25.88
C THR A 68 -1.39 4.83 -26.13
N PRO A 69 -1.26 3.50 -26.36
CA PRO A 69 -2.44 2.66 -26.43
C PRO A 69 -3.13 2.87 -25.09
N ALA A 70 -4.38 3.33 -25.10
CA ALA A 70 -5.20 3.37 -23.91
C ALA A 70 -5.01 2.00 -23.24
N SER A 71 -4.25 1.96 -22.13
CA SER A 71 -4.11 0.76 -21.33
C SER A 71 -5.54 0.29 -21.14
N ARG A 72 -5.87 -0.88 -21.71
CA ARG A 72 -7.25 -1.28 -22.01
C ARG A 72 -8.09 -0.84 -20.82
N ARG A 73 -9.02 0.10 -21.02
CA ARG A 73 -9.81 0.72 -19.96
C ARG A 73 -10.53 -0.42 -19.22
N HIS A 74 -9.90 -0.98 -18.19
CA HIS A 74 -10.46 -2.11 -17.47
C HIS A 74 -11.64 -1.56 -16.66
N GLN A 75 -12.76 -2.28 -16.72
CA GLN A 75 -14.02 -1.92 -16.08
C GLN A 75 -14.08 -2.38 -14.62
N ILE A 76 -12.96 -2.80 -14.02
CA ILE A 76 -12.92 -3.29 -12.64
C ILE A 76 -12.40 -2.16 -11.73
N PRO A 77 -13.19 -1.75 -10.72
CA PRO A 77 -12.73 -0.85 -9.66
C PRO A 77 -11.41 -1.30 -9.03
N GLY A 78 -10.46 -0.38 -8.82
CA GLY A 78 -9.22 -0.65 -8.08
C GLY A 78 -8.10 -1.31 -8.87
N LEU A 79 -8.32 -1.51 -10.18
CA LEU A 79 -7.33 -2.10 -11.09
C LEU A 79 -6.40 -1.07 -11.75
N ARG A 80 -6.65 0.23 -11.56
CA ARG A 80 -5.89 1.29 -12.20
C ARG A 80 -4.98 1.98 -11.20
N ASP A 81 -3.75 2.24 -11.62
CA ASP A 81 -2.83 3.13 -10.89
C ASP A 81 -3.18 4.60 -11.18
N THR A 82 -4.39 5.00 -10.79
CA THR A 82 -4.89 6.36 -11.02
C THR A 82 -4.26 7.34 -10.03
N PRO A 83 -3.59 8.41 -10.49
CA PRO A 83 -3.02 9.41 -9.58
C PRO A 83 -4.09 10.08 -8.74
N TYR A 84 -3.76 10.42 -7.49
CA TYR A 84 -4.67 11.17 -6.62
C TYR A 84 -4.78 12.63 -7.06
N VAL A 85 -3.67 13.19 -7.54
CA VAL A 85 -3.60 14.59 -7.96
C VAL A 85 -2.96 14.72 -9.32
N LYS A 86 -3.56 15.54 -10.17
CA LYS A 86 -2.95 16.06 -11.39
C LYS A 86 -2.48 17.49 -11.14
N LEU A 87 -1.17 17.70 -11.17
CA LEU A 87 -0.54 19.01 -11.01
C LEU A 87 -0.24 19.64 -12.36
N TYR A 88 -0.55 20.91 -12.51
CA TYR A 88 -0.06 21.73 -13.62
C TYR A 88 1.05 22.64 -13.13
N LEU A 89 2.28 22.39 -13.55
CA LEU A 89 3.44 23.23 -13.24
C LEU A 89 3.47 24.40 -14.23
N LEU A 90 3.10 25.57 -13.73
CA LEU A 90 2.99 26.78 -14.53
C LEU A 90 4.21 27.68 -14.33
N ARG A 91 4.90 28.00 -15.44
CA ARG A 91 5.76 29.18 -15.52
C ARG A 91 4.98 30.31 -16.18
N CYS A 92 4.85 31.45 -15.50
CA CYS A 92 4.23 32.65 -16.06
C CYS A 92 4.91 33.88 -15.46
N ASP A 93 5.64 34.62 -16.30
CA ASP A 93 6.52 35.68 -15.80
C ASP A 93 5.83 37.06 -15.78
N ASP A 94 4.82 37.29 -16.63
CA ASP A 94 4.10 38.56 -16.73
C ASP A 94 2.58 38.40 -16.96
N LYS A 95 1.87 39.52 -16.88
CA LYS A 95 0.39 39.58 -16.95
C LYS A 95 -0.16 39.53 -18.38
N ASP A 96 0.64 39.82 -19.38
CA ASP A 96 0.19 39.94 -20.76
C ASP A 96 0.22 38.56 -21.43
N ALA A 97 1.32 37.81 -21.24
CA ALA A 97 1.41 36.39 -21.59
C ALA A 97 0.29 35.58 -20.91
N TYR A 98 -0.02 35.88 -19.65
CA TYR A 98 -1.16 35.27 -18.95
C TYR A 98 -2.49 35.46 -19.68
N ARG A 99 -2.76 36.69 -20.14
CA ARG A 99 -4.03 37.07 -20.76
C ARG A 99 -4.18 36.54 -22.18
N GLU A 100 -3.08 36.46 -22.92
CA GLU A 100 -3.07 36.14 -24.34
C GLU A 100 -3.26 34.64 -24.62
N SER A 101 -2.44 33.79 -23.97
CA SER A 101 -2.36 32.35 -24.23
C SER A 101 -2.56 31.49 -22.97
N ILE A 102 -1.77 31.70 -21.93
CA ILE A 102 -1.65 30.79 -20.77
C ILE A 102 -3.00 30.53 -20.08
N ARG A 103 -3.85 31.56 -19.92
CA ARG A 103 -5.18 31.38 -19.31
C ARG A 103 -6.08 30.44 -20.11
N LYS A 104 -5.97 30.45 -21.45
CA LYS A 104 -6.72 29.55 -22.33
C LYS A 104 -6.16 28.13 -22.22
N ASP A 105 -4.84 27.98 -22.19
CA ASP A 105 -4.16 26.70 -22.08
C ASP A 105 -4.51 25.99 -20.76
N ILE A 106 -4.48 26.73 -19.64
CA ILE A 106 -4.90 26.19 -18.33
C ILE A 106 -6.37 25.77 -18.36
N LYS A 107 -7.27 26.59 -18.92
CA LYS A 107 -8.70 26.24 -19.03
C LYS A 107 -8.92 24.98 -19.87
N GLN A 108 -8.17 24.85 -20.97
CA GLN A 108 -8.22 23.68 -21.83
C GLN A 108 -7.70 22.45 -21.10
N TRP A 109 -6.56 22.55 -20.41
CA TRP A 109 -6.01 21.47 -19.59
C TRP A 109 -6.96 21.05 -18.46
N ILE A 110 -7.57 22.00 -17.75
CA ILE A 110 -8.58 21.70 -16.72
C ILE A 110 -9.72 20.93 -17.37
N LYS A 111 -10.26 21.41 -18.48
CA LYS A 111 -11.34 20.72 -19.20
C LYS A 111 -10.93 19.29 -19.54
N ASP A 112 -9.76 19.07 -20.12
CA ASP A 112 -9.25 17.73 -20.45
C ASP A 112 -9.04 16.83 -19.22
N ASN A 113 -8.92 17.43 -18.04
CA ASN A 113 -8.72 16.74 -16.76
C ASN A 113 -9.89 16.88 -15.78
N THR A 114 -11.05 17.38 -16.21
CA THR A 114 -12.28 17.43 -15.39
C THR A 114 -13.49 16.96 -16.18
N LEU A 115 -13.27 16.35 -17.34
CA LEU A 115 -14.34 16.04 -18.28
C LEU A 115 -15.16 14.85 -17.79
N GLU A 116 -16.36 15.19 -17.32
CA GLU A 116 -17.61 14.42 -17.23
C GLU A 116 -18.06 13.79 -18.58
N LYS A 117 -17.12 13.49 -19.49
CA LYS A 117 -17.39 12.88 -20.81
C LYS A 117 -17.05 11.40 -20.78
N GLU A 118 -17.98 10.60 -20.27
CA GLU A 118 -18.52 9.47 -21.03
C GLU A 118 -19.91 9.07 -20.49
N THR A 119 -20.90 9.36 -21.32
CA THR A 119 -22.32 9.07 -21.17
C THR A 119 -22.56 7.56 -21.05
N LYS A 120 -22.81 7.07 -19.82
CA LYS A 120 -23.68 5.93 -19.43
C LYS A 120 -23.59 5.73 -17.91
N SER A 121 -24.73 5.63 -17.23
CA SER A 121 -24.82 5.61 -15.75
C SER A 121 -23.95 4.58 -15.04
N ALA A 122 -23.69 3.42 -15.66
CA ALA A 122 -22.83 2.37 -15.10
C ALA A 122 -21.32 2.68 -15.16
N LEU A 123 -20.86 3.51 -16.11
CA LEU A 123 -19.47 3.94 -16.19
C LEU A 123 -19.16 5.03 -15.16
N ARG A 124 -20.16 5.81 -14.75
CA ARG A 124 -20.02 6.90 -13.77
C ARG A 124 -19.56 6.40 -12.41
N ASN A 125 -20.14 5.31 -11.90
CA ASN A 125 -19.77 4.75 -10.60
C ASN A 125 -18.34 4.19 -10.62
N GLN A 126 -17.90 3.65 -11.76
CA GLN A 126 -16.54 3.14 -11.94
C GLN A 126 -15.48 4.24 -11.95
N GLU A 127 -15.80 5.42 -12.50
CA GLU A 127 -14.91 6.58 -12.53
C GLU A 127 -14.61 7.16 -11.14
N TYR A 128 -15.50 6.99 -10.15
CA TYR A 128 -15.26 7.49 -8.79
C TYR A 128 -14.25 6.66 -8.00
N HIS A 129 -14.09 5.38 -8.31
CA HIS A 129 -12.98 4.57 -7.77
C HIS A 129 -11.61 5.06 -8.23
N ASP A 130 -11.60 5.78 -9.36
CA ASP A 130 -10.44 6.44 -9.96
C ASP A 130 -10.46 7.96 -9.71
N ALA A 131 -11.24 8.43 -8.74
CA ALA A 131 -11.38 9.87 -8.51
C ALA A 131 -10.01 10.51 -8.28
N TYR A 132 -9.79 11.63 -8.95
CA TYR A 132 -8.58 12.41 -8.82
C TYR A 132 -8.94 13.87 -8.75
N GLU A 133 -8.05 14.66 -8.19
CA GLU A 133 -8.21 16.10 -8.12
C GLU A 133 -7.11 16.81 -8.91
N TRP A 134 -7.32 18.08 -9.22
CA TRP A 134 -6.34 18.90 -9.93
C TRP A 134 -5.90 20.12 -9.12
N MET A 135 -4.67 20.55 -9.33
CA MET A 135 -4.14 21.79 -8.76
C MET A 135 -3.12 22.42 -9.71
N ILE A 136 -3.07 23.75 -9.71
CA ILE A 136 -2.08 24.55 -10.44
C ILE A 136 -1.01 25.02 -9.46
N VAL A 137 0.25 24.80 -9.80
CA VAL A 137 1.41 25.31 -9.06
C VAL A 137 2.13 26.32 -9.92
N HIS A 138 2.05 27.59 -9.56
CA HIS A 138 2.83 28.65 -10.19
C HIS A 138 4.26 28.63 -9.66
N VAL A 139 5.20 28.18 -10.50
CA VAL A 139 6.62 28.08 -10.17
C VAL A 139 7.33 29.33 -10.66
N VAL A 140 7.74 30.17 -9.71
CA VAL A 140 8.44 31.42 -9.97
C VAL A 140 9.94 31.16 -9.97
N LEU A 141 10.59 31.40 -11.12
CA LEU A 141 12.03 31.26 -11.29
C LEU A 141 12.77 32.55 -10.90
N PRO A 142 14.03 32.46 -10.46
CA PRO A 142 14.85 33.62 -10.15
C PRO A 142 15.05 34.52 -11.38
N ASN A 143 15.31 35.81 -11.15
CA ASN A 143 15.57 36.82 -12.20
C ASN A 143 14.43 37.01 -13.22
N THR A 144 13.18 36.73 -12.83
CA THR A 144 11.99 36.95 -13.66
C THR A 144 11.14 38.13 -13.13
N PRO A 145 10.34 38.80 -13.98
CA PRO A 145 9.36 39.79 -13.53
C PRO A 145 8.34 39.26 -12.51
N ALA A 146 8.07 37.96 -12.48
CA ALA A 146 7.26 37.34 -11.44
C ALA A 146 7.98 37.25 -10.09
N ALA A 147 9.31 37.09 -10.09
CA ALA A 147 10.12 37.04 -8.87
C ALA A 147 10.11 38.38 -8.11
N SER A 148 9.99 39.51 -8.80
CA SER A 148 9.93 40.85 -8.19
C SER A 148 8.55 41.24 -7.65
N GLN A 149 7.52 40.40 -7.83
CA GLN A 149 6.20 40.67 -7.26
C GLN A 149 6.17 40.32 -5.76
N PRO A 150 5.42 41.06 -4.93
CA PRO A 150 5.18 40.69 -3.53
C PRO A 150 4.31 39.42 -3.43
N LYS A 151 4.18 38.86 -2.22
CA LYS A 151 3.41 37.62 -1.96
C LYS A 151 1.93 37.76 -2.36
N SER A 152 1.32 38.92 -2.14
CA SER A 152 -0.07 39.23 -2.52
C SER A 152 -0.27 40.74 -2.56
N SER A 153 -1.31 41.22 -3.25
CA SER A 153 -1.70 42.63 -3.29
C SER A 153 -1.98 43.26 -1.92
N LYS A 154 -2.21 42.44 -0.87
CA LYS A 154 -2.38 42.91 0.52
C LYS A 154 -1.08 43.41 1.18
N HIS A 155 0.08 43.05 0.64
CA HIS A 155 1.41 43.44 1.14
C HIS A 155 2.10 44.48 0.26
N ILE A 156 1.38 45.10 -0.68
CA ILE A 156 1.90 46.25 -1.41
C ILE A 156 1.90 47.42 -0.42
N SER A 157 3.06 47.73 0.18
CA SER A 157 3.26 49.01 0.84
C SER A 157 3.10 50.10 -0.22
N PHE A 158 2.24 51.06 0.08
CA PHE A 158 2.07 52.26 -0.71
C PHE A 158 3.22 53.21 -0.38
N ASP A 159 4.47 52.81 -0.66
CA ASP A 159 5.65 53.64 -0.44
C ASP A 159 6.42 53.79 -1.75
N ALA A 160 6.02 54.83 -2.49
CA ALA A 160 6.93 55.59 -3.32
C ALA A 160 6.36 57.01 -3.42
N SER A 161 7.04 57.92 -2.74
CA SER A 161 7.01 59.35 -3.01
C SER A 161 7.23 59.61 -4.51
N GLU A 162 6.18 60.02 -5.21
CA GLU A 162 6.35 60.94 -6.33
C GLU A 162 5.98 62.32 -5.81
N SER A 163 7.04 63.09 -5.59
CA SER A 163 7.17 64.54 -5.72
C SER A 163 5.89 65.36 -5.50
N THR A 164 5.94 66.15 -4.42
CA THR A 164 5.16 67.37 -4.28
C THR A 164 5.39 68.27 -5.49
N ASP A 165 4.45 68.29 -6.43
CA ASP A 165 3.99 69.57 -6.97
C ASP A 165 2.67 69.45 -7.73
N SER A 166 1.92 70.54 -7.70
CA SER A 166 0.68 70.82 -8.43
C SER A 166 -0.60 70.13 -7.95
N LEU A 167 -1.23 70.82 -7.00
CA LEU A 167 -2.67 70.80 -6.75
C LEU A 167 -3.40 71.16 -8.05
N ASN A 168 -4.46 70.40 -8.36
CA ASN A 168 -5.58 70.70 -9.27
C ASN A 168 -5.69 69.79 -10.51
N SER A 169 -6.30 68.62 -10.34
CA SER A 169 -7.12 67.98 -11.37
C SER A 169 -8.08 66.95 -10.77
N LYS A 170 -9.38 67.18 -10.92
CA LYS A 170 -10.45 66.20 -10.69
C LYS A 170 -10.32 65.07 -11.71
N SER A 171 -9.57 64.01 -11.39
CA SER A 171 -9.60 62.75 -12.13
C SER A 171 -9.86 61.57 -11.20
N LYS A 172 -10.96 60.87 -11.48
CA LYS A 172 -11.49 59.64 -10.88
C LYS A 172 -10.45 58.80 -10.12
N TRP A 173 -10.67 58.69 -8.81
CA TRP A 173 -10.12 57.68 -7.92
C TRP A 173 -10.39 56.27 -8.46
N THR A 174 -9.42 55.64 -9.14
CA THR A 174 -9.39 54.20 -9.35
C THR A 174 -8.35 53.58 -8.42
N GLY A 175 -8.63 53.61 -7.12
CA GLY A 175 -7.86 52.92 -6.08
C GLY A 175 -8.06 51.41 -6.09
N LYS A 176 -7.78 50.74 -7.21
CA LYS A 176 -7.62 49.28 -7.24
C LYS A 176 -6.14 48.99 -7.02
N SER A 177 -5.78 48.50 -5.84
CA SER A 177 -4.45 47.98 -5.52
C SER A 177 -3.97 47.09 -6.67
N ALA A 178 -2.73 47.28 -7.15
CA ALA A 178 -2.21 46.51 -8.28
C ALA A 178 -2.24 45.01 -7.94
N SER A 179 -3.14 44.23 -8.54
CA SER A 179 -3.23 42.79 -8.25
C SER A 179 -2.01 42.04 -8.77
N THR A 180 -1.45 41.11 -7.99
CA THR A 180 -0.33 40.28 -8.47
C THR A 180 -0.82 39.28 -9.52
N LEU A 181 0.11 38.68 -10.27
CA LEU A 181 -0.23 37.58 -11.18
C LEU A 181 -0.84 36.39 -10.40
N TYR A 182 -0.33 36.13 -9.19
CA TYR A 182 -0.88 35.11 -8.29
C TYR A 182 -2.33 35.37 -7.89
N ASP A 183 -2.65 36.62 -7.50
CA ASP A 183 -4.01 36.98 -7.11
C ASP A 183 -4.99 36.79 -8.29
N LYS A 184 -4.53 37.06 -9.53
CA LYS A 184 -5.32 36.81 -10.75
C LYS A 184 -5.54 35.33 -11.01
N LEU A 185 -4.48 34.51 -10.94
CA LEU A 185 -4.58 33.05 -11.10
C LEU A 185 -5.55 32.46 -10.08
N ARG A 186 -5.42 32.85 -8.81
CA ARG A 186 -6.32 32.40 -7.74
C ARG A 186 -7.76 32.83 -8.00
N ALA A 187 -8.00 34.08 -8.41
CA ALA A 187 -9.35 34.55 -8.72
C ALA A 187 -9.99 33.83 -9.92
N ASP A 188 -9.19 33.41 -10.90
CA ASP A 188 -9.67 32.74 -12.10
C ASP A 188 -9.96 31.24 -11.89
N PHE A 189 -9.22 30.56 -11.00
CA PHE A 189 -9.25 29.10 -10.90
C PHE A 189 -9.59 28.55 -9.51
N SER A 190 -9.51 29.36 -8.44
CA SER A 190 -9.99 28.97 -7.11
C SER A 190 -11.38 29.55 -6.87
N SER A 191 -12.36 28.69 -6.64
CA SER A 191 -13.72 29.11 -6.29
C SER A 191 -13.78 29.59 -4.84
N SER A 192 -14.43 30.74 -4.60
CA SER A 192 -14.68 31.25 -3.24
C SER A 192 -15.63 30.38 -2.42
N LYS A 193 -16.39 29.47 -3.06
CA LYS A 193 -17.30 28.53 -2.40
C LYS A 193 -16.63 27.22 -2.01
N SER A 194 -15.45 26.92 -2.55
CA SER A 194 -14.72 25.70 -2.23
C SER A 194 -13.73 25.99 -1.11
N SER A 195 -13.69 25.13 -0.09
CA SER A 195 -12.65 25.18 0.94
C SER A 195 -11.27 24.84 0.40
N VAL A 196 -11.19 24.17 -0.75
CA VAL A 196 -9.95 23.67 -1.34
C VAL A 196 -9.34 24.69 -2.29
N SER A 197 -8.12 25.14 -2.00
CA SER A 197 -7.39 26.02 -2.92
C SER A 197 -6.85 25.25 -4.13
N ARG A 198 -7.23 25.69 -5.33
CA ARG A 198 -6.80 25.09 -6.61
C ARG A 198 -5.49 25.65 -7.16
N VAL A 199 -4.99 26.74 -6.57
CA VAL A 199 -3.81 27.46 -7.02
C VAL A 199 -2.87 27.67 -5.83
N SER A 200 -1.61 27.28 -6.01
CA SER A 200 -0.51 27.57 -5.11
C SER A 200 0.62 28.25 -5.87
N GLN A 201 1.45 29.04 -5.20
CA GLN A 201 2.66 29.63 -5.79
C GLN A 201 3.86 29.20 -4.97
N VAL A 202 4.96 28.83 -5.63
CA VAL A 202 6.25 28.59 -5.01
C VAL A 202 7.34 29.37 -5.73
N ARG A 203 8.37 29.78 -4.99
CA ARG A 203 9.56 30.43 -5.53
C ARG A 203 10.77 29.50 -5.44
N ILE A 204 11.50 29.39 -6.54
CA ILE A 204 12.80 28.71 -6.58
C ILE A 204 13.88 29.75 -6.27
N THR A 205 14.78 29.43 -5.34
CA THR A 205 15.94 30.26 -4.99
C THR A 205 17.24 29.60 -5.46
N GLU A 206 18.19 30.41 -5.92
CA GLU A 206 19.55 29.97 -6.16
C GLU A 206 20.37 30.06 -4.86
N PRO A 207 21.27 29.11 -4.59
CA PRO A 207 22.18 29.20 -3.45
C PRO A 207 23.12 30.40 -3.62
N GLY A 208 23.16 31.29 -2.62
CA GLY A 208 24.13 32.39 -2.53
C GLY A 208 23.66 33.77 -3.03
N ARG A 209 22.40 33.93 -3.46
CA ARG A 209 21.82 35.25 -3.80
C ARG A 209 20.77 35.69 -2.79
N LEU A 210 20.75 37.01 -2.52
CA LEU A 210 19.67 37.65 -1.76
C LEU A 210 18.35 37.32 -2.45
N ALA A 211 17.42 36.74 -1.68
CA ALA A 211 16.04 36.55 -2.11
C ALA A 211 15.49 37.91 -2.59
N GLY A 212 14.59 37.89 -3.58
CA GLY A 212 14.01 39.11 -4.15
C GLY A 212 13.22 39.95 -3.12
N PRO A 213 12.02 40.45 -3.42
CA PRO A 213 11.26 41.27 -2.48
C PRO A 213 10.78 40.49 -1.22
N LEU A 214 11.03 39.19 -1.14
CA LEU A 214 10.59 38.33 -0.04
C LEU A 214 11.77 37.77 0.75
N SER A 215 11.60 37.70 2.06
CA SER A 215 12.48 37.01 2.98
C SER A 215 12.49 35.50 2.77
N ALA A 216 13.52 34.82 3.26
CA ALA A 216 13.61 33.36 3.24
C ALA A 216 12.41 32.70 3.96
N THR A 217 11.93 33.31 5.05
CA THR A 217 10.75 32.86 5.80
C THR A 217 9.48 32.92 4.95
N GLU A 218 9.25 34.02 4.24
CA GLU A 218 8.08 34.14 3.37
C GLU A 218 8.09 33.14 2.20
N ILE A 219 9.28 32.80 1.68
CA ILE A 219 9.42 31.75 0.66
C ILE A 219 9.09 30.38 1.23
N GLU A 220 9.55 30.08 2.45
CA GLU A 220 9.22 28.82 3.14
C GLU A 220 7.73 28.70 3.47
N GLU A 221 7.07 29.81 3.82
CA GLU A 221 5.61 29.85 3.97
C GLU A 221 4.88 29.47 2.68
N GLN A 222 5.39 29.87 1.50
CA GLN A 222 4.79 29.47 0.23
C GLN A 222 4.84 27.96 -0.02
N TRP A 223 5.95 27.32 0.37
CA TRP A 223 6.08 25.86 0.31
C TRP A 223 5.17 25.18 1.34
N THR A 224 5.06 25.75 2.53
CA THR A 224 4.12 25.28 3.57
C THR A 224 2.67 25.36 3.10
N ASP A 225 2.28 26.46 2.44
CA ASP A 225 0.96 26.65 1.84
C ASP A 225 0.69 25.62 0.74
N LEU A 226 1.66 25.38 -0.16
CA LEU A 226 1.56 24.34 -1.19
C LEU A 226 1.35 22.96 -0.55
N VAL A 227 2.14 22.62 0.46
CA VAL A 227 2.05 21.35 1.20
C VAL A 227 0.67 21.21 1.86
N SER A 228 0.15 22.26 2.48
CA SER A 228 -1.18 22.26 3.08
C SER A 228 -2.27 22.01 2.04
N ASN A 229 -2.25 22.77 0.95
CA ASN A 229 -3.23 22.60 -0.14
C ASN A 229 -3.13 21.21 -0.76
N LEU A 230 -1.91 20.68 -0.95
CA LEU A 230 -1.69 19.36 -1.54
C LEU A 230 -2.28 18.26 -0.66
N LYS A 231 -2.11 18.34 0.67
CA LYS A 231 -2.75 17.42 1.63
C LYS A 231 -4.26 17.44 1.49
N GLU A 232 -4.88 18.62 1.44
CA GLU A 232 -6.34 18.75 1.28
C GLU A 232 -6.85 18.12 -0.02
N VAL A 233 -6.15 18.37 -1.12
CA VAL A 233 -6.52 17.85 -2.45
C VAL A 233 -6.35 16.33 -2.52
N ILE A 234 -5.26 15.78 -1.96
CA ILE A 234 -5.08 14.31 -1.83
C ILE A 234 -6.22 13.71 -1.01
N LEU A 235 -6.47 14.24 0.18
CA LEU A 235 -7.51 13.72 1.08
C LEU A 235 -8.91 13.80 0.46
N LYS A 236 -9.19 14.82 -0.36
CA LYS A 236 -10.47 14.93 -1.07
C LYS A 236 -10.65 13.81 -2.09
N SER A 237 -9.66 13.57 -2.96
CA SER A 237 -9.71 12.45 -3.91
C SER A 237 -9.83 11.11 -3.19
N PHE A 238 -9.06 10.91 -2.11
CA PHE A 238 -9.11 9.71 -1.29
C PHE A 238 -10.49 9.48 -0.66
N SER A 239 -11.11 10.51 -0.06
CA SER A 239 -12.46 10.40 0.49
C SER A 239 -13.49 9.97 -0.56
N THR A 240 -13.46 10.58 -1.75
CA THR A 240 -14.38 10.22 -2.83
C THR A 240 -14.24 8.76 -3.26
N ARG A 241 -13.00 8.25 -3.38
CA ARG A 241 -12.76 6.84 -3.70
C ARG A 241 -13.31 5.92 -2.61
N VAL A 242 -12.99 6.20 -1.34
CA VAL A 242 -13.44 5.39 -0.21
C VAL A 242 -14.96 5.37 -0.11
N GLU A 243 -15.63 6.51 -0.25
CA GLU A 243 -17.09 6.61 -0.23
C GLU A 243 -17.73 5.76 -1.33
N GLN A 244 -17.17 5.78 -2.55
CA GLN A 244 -17.65 4.95 -3.64
C GLN A 244 -17.46 3.45 -3.38
N TYR A 245 -16.28 3.02 -2.91
CA TYR A 245 -16.05 1.62 -2.52
C TYR A 245 -17.02 1.17 -1.44
N GLU A 246 -17.24 1.97 -0.39
CA GLU A 246 -18.16 1.62 0.68
C GLU A 246 -19.61 1.49 0.20
N GLU A 247 -20.04 2.35 -0.72
CA GLU A 247 -21.37 2.28 -1.32
C GLU A 247 -21.53 1.02 -2.18
N ASP A 248 -20.61 0.76 -3.09
CA ASP A 248 -20.64 -0.41 -3.98
C ASP A 248 -20.54 -1.72 -3.18
N ILE A 249 -19.69 -1.77 -2.14
CA ILE A 249 -19.58 -2.95 -1.25
C ILE A 249 -20.92 -3.17 -0.54
N ARG A 250 -21.56 -2.12 -0.01
CA ARG A 250 -22.86 -2.23 0.67
C ARG A 250 -23.96 -2.72 -0.28
N GLU A 251 -23.98 -2.21 -1.50
CA GLU A 251 -24.91 -2.66 -2.53
C GLU A 251 -24.69 -4.14 -2.86
N ARG A 252 -23.44 -4.55 -3.13
CA ARG A 252 -23.10 -5.94 -3.45
C ARG A 252 -23.34 -6.90 -2.31
N GLU A 253 -23.14 -6.47 -1.07
CA GLU A 253 -23.46 -7.28 0.12
C GLU A 253 -24.99 -7.48 0.25
N SER A 254 -25.79 -6.45 -0.04
CA SER A 254 -27.26 -6.58 -0.02
C SER A 254 -27.81 -7.58 -1.06
N GLN A 255 -27.03 -7.83 -2.12
CA GLN A 255 -27.36 -8.75 -3.20
C GLN A 255 -26.80 -10.17 -2.98
N ARG A 256 -26.19 -10.46 -1.82
CA ARG A 256 -25.51 -11.73 -1.54
C ARG A 256 -26.40 -12.97 -1.60
N SER A 257 -27.70 -12.81 -1.34
CA SER A 257 -28.68 -13.89 -1.43
C SER A 257 -29.26 -14.10 -2.83
N LEU A 258 -28.96 -13.21 -3.79
CA LEU A 258 -29.52 -13.28 -5.13
C LEU A 258 -28.73 -14.26 -6.01
N PRO A 259 -29.41 -15.01 -6.89
CA PRO A 259 -28.74 -15.89 -7.84
C PRO A 259 -27.86 -15.07 -8.80
N GLY A 260 -26.67 -15.59 -9.10
CA GLY A 260 -25.67 -14.91 -9.93
C GLY A 260 -24.70 -14.02 -9.15
N TRP A 261 -24.80 -13.97 -7.81
CA TRP A 261 -23.76 -13.35 -6.98
C TRP A 261 -22.43 -14.08 -7.11
N ASN A 262 -21.33 -13.33 -7.22
CA ASN A 262 -19.99 -13.85 -7.43
C ASN A 262 -19.03 -13.29 -6.37
N PHE A 263 -18.36 -14.18 -5.64
CA PHE A 263 -17.44 -13.83 -4.57
C PHE A 263 -16.18 -13.12 -5.09
N CYS A 264 -15.61 -13.53 -6.23
CA CYS A 264 -14.42 -12.90 -6.79
C CYS A 264 -14.68 -11.43 -7.17
N THR A 265 -15.85 -11.11 -7.70
CA THR A 265 -16.25 -9.71 -7.97
C THR A 265 -16.35 -8.90 -6.68
N PHE A 266 -16.93 -9.48 -5.63
CA PHE A 266 -17.04 -8.85 -4.31
C PHE A 266 -15.65 -8.68 -3.64
N PHE A 267 -14.81 -9.69 -3.77
CA PHE A 267 -13.43 -9.71 -3.29
C PHE A 267 -12.63 -8.54 -3.88
N LEU A 268 -12.69 -8.35 -5.20
CA LEU A 268 -11.96 -7.27 -5.89
C LEU A 268 -12.39 -5.87 -5.42
N LEU A 269 -13.68 -5.67 -5.12
CA LEU A 269 -14.16 -4.39 -4.57
C LEU A 269 -13.58 -4.12 -3.18
N LYS A 270 -13.64 -5.11 -2.28
CA LYS A 270 -13.04 -4.97 -0.94
C LYS A 270 -11.52 -4.84 -1.03
N GLU A 271 -10.87 -5.54 -1.95
CA GLU A 271 -9.43 -5.45 -2.17
C GLU A 271 -9.04 -4.03 -2.62
N GLY A 272 -9.80 -3.44 -3.56
CA GLY A 272 -9.63 -2.05 -3.98
C GLY A 272 -9.68 -1.09 -2.80
N LEU A 273 -10.68 -1.24 -1.91
CA LEU A 273 -10.76 -0.44 -0.68
C LEU A 273 -9.56 -0.63 0.25
N ALA A 274 -9.10 -1.87 0.44
CA ALA A 274 -7.93 -2.15 1.28
C ALA A 274 -6.66 -1.49 0.70
N ARG A 275 -6.49 -1.55 -0.63
CA ARG A 275 -5.37 -0.89 -1.33
C ARG A 275 -5.42 0.63 -1.22
N GLU A 276 -6.61 1.23 -1.26
CA GLU A 276 -6.77 2.67 -1.01
C GLU A 276 -6.27 3.05 0.39
N PHE A 277 -6.66 2.32 1.44
CA PHE A 277 -6.16 2.56 2.79
C PHE A 277 -4.64 2.35 2.90
N GLU A 278 -4.11 1.31 2.27
CA GLU A 278 -2.68 1.03 2.26
C GLU A 278 -1.88 2.13 1.57
N SER A 279 -2.37 2.68 0.45
CA SER A 279 -1.70 3.72 -0.31
C SER A 279 -1.46 5.00 0.50
N VAL A 280 -2.41 5.36 1.38
CA VAL A 280 -2.32 6.54 2.26
C VAL A 280 -1.68 6.23 3.62
N GLY A 281 -1.32 4.98 3.89
CA GLY A 281 -0.68 4.56 5.15
C GLY A 281 -1.63 4.29 6.30
N LEU A 282 -2.93 4.11 6.02
CA LEU A 282 -3.92 3.67 7.00
C LEU A 282 -3.91 2.13 7.13
N HIS A 283 -2.76 1.60 7.53
CA HIS A 283 -2.49 0.16 7.59
C HIS A 283 -3.49 -0.63 8.45
N ASN A 284 -3.96 -0.07 9.56
CA ASN A 284 -4.93 -0.76 10.42
C ASN A 284 -6.31 -0.87 9.76
N ASP A 285 -6.75 0.16 9.04
CA ASP A 285 -8.01 0.11 8.29
C ASP A 285 -7.89 -0.90 7.13
N ALA A 286 -6.74 -0.94 6.44
CA ALA A 286 -6.45 -1.95 5.41
C ALA A 286 -6.46 -3.39 5.97
N LEU A 287 -5.78 -3.64 7.09
CA LEU A 287 -5.79 -4.94 7.77
C LEU A 287 -7.21 -5.37 8.16
N GLY A 288 -8.01 -4.46 8.69
CA GLY A 288 -9.41 -4.73 9.04
C GLY A 288 -10.23 -5.22 7.84
N VAL A 289 -10.04 -4.62 6.65
CA VAL A 289 -10.71 -5.06 5.42
C VAL A 289 -10.26 -6.48 5.00
N TYR A 290 -8.97 -6.79 5.09
CA TYR A 290 -8.47 -8.14 4.80
C TYR A 290 -8.96 -9.19 5.80
N ASP A 291 -9.08 -8.85 7.09
CA ASP A 291 -9.61 -9.74 8.11
C ASP A 291 -11.11 -10.01 7.90
N GLU A 292 -11.90 -8.99 7.56
CA GLU A 292 -13.30 -9.18 7.15
C GLU A 292 -13.42 -10.10 5.94
N MET A 293 -12.52 -9.95 4.96
CA MET A 293 -12.53 -10.77 3.74
C MET A 293 -12.22 -12.25 4.01
N GLU A 294 -11.32 -12.54 4.96
CA GLU A 294 -11.05 -13.92 5.41
C GLU A 294 -12.26 -14.53 6.13
N LEU A 295 -12.99 -13.72 6.91
CA LEU A 295 -14.24 -14.15 7.54
C LEU A 295 -15.32 -14.45 6.50
N ASP A 296 -15.47 -13.57 5.51
CA ASP A 296 -16.41 -13.76 4.39
C ASP A 296 -16.10 -15.04 3.59
N LEU A 297 -14.82 -15.27 3.29
CA LEU A 297 -14.37 -16.48 2.61
C LEU A 297 -14.65 -17.72 3.45
N SER A 298 -14.37 -17.66 4.76
CA SER A 298 -14.64 -18.77 5.68
C SER A 298 -16.13 -19.06 5.85
N ALA A 299 -16.98 -18.04 5.86
CA ALA A 299 -18.43 -18.20 5.88
C ALA A 299 -18.94 -18.83 4.58
N LEU A 300 -18.39 -18.40 3.44
CA LEU A 300 -18.70 -18.99 2.13
C LEU A 300 -18.35 -20.48 2.07
N VAL A 301 -17.15 -20.86 2.53
CA VAL A 301 -16.72 -22.27 2.57
C VAL A 301 -17.64 -23.13 3.45
N LYS A 302 -18.09 -22.59 4.59
CA LYS A 302 -19.04 -23.29 5.47
C LYS A 302 -20.43 -23.43 4.86
N ALA A 303 -20.89 -22.43 4.10
CA ALA A 303 -22.18 -22.45 3.43
C ALA A 303 -22.18 -23.34 2.16
N GLY A 304 -21.04 -23.48 1.49
CA GLY A 304 -20.86 -24.23 0.24
C GLY A 304 -20.70 -25.75 0.38
N SER A 305 -21.06 -26.35 1.52
CA SER A 305 -21.09 -27.81 1.72
C SER A 305 -22.49 -28.20 2.22
N PRO A 306 -23.31 -29.02 1.50
CA PRO A 306 -22.94 -30.25 0.78
C PRO A 306 -23.73 -30.50 -0.54
N SER A 307 -23.26 -30.03 -1.70
CA SER A 307 -23.70 -30.59 -3.00
C SER A 307 -22.68 -30.27 -4.09
N ASN A 308 -22.45 -31.26 -4.97
CA ASN A 308 -21.43 -31.25 -6.03
C ASN A 308 -21.74 -30.32 -7.21
N ASP A 309 -22.70 -29.40 -7.07
CA ASP A 309 -23.14 -28.55 -8.16
C ASP A 309 -22.21 -27.35 -8.29
N PHE A 310 -21.42 -27.35 -9.37
CA PHE A 310 -20.52 -26.27 -9.76
C PHE A 310 -21.24 -24.92 -9.92
N GLU A 311 -22.56 -24.93 -10.16
CA GLU A 311 -23.41 -23.73 -10.18
C GLU A 311 -23.64 -23.11 -8.78
N SER A 312 -23.35 -23.83 -7.70
CA SER A 312 -23.53 -23.38 -6.31
C SER A 312 -22.26 -22.83 -5.66
N SER A 313 -21.07 -23.03 -6.27
CA SER A 313 -19.84 -22.40 -5.78
C SER A 313 -19.84 -20.94 -6.26
N ALA A 314 -19.67 -19.97 -5.37
CA ALA A 314 -19.73 -18.53 -5.66
C ALA A 314 -18.59 -18.00 -6.57
N GLY A 315 -18.18 -18.76 -7.59
CA GLY A 315 -17.08 -18.45 -8.51
C GLY A 315 -15.73 -19.04 -8.10
N LEU A 316 -15.67 -19.93 -7.11
CA LEU A 316 -14.42 -20.49 -6.61
C LEU A 316 -14.19 -21.94 -7.06
N LEU A 317 -12.94 -22.27 -7.35
CA LEU A 317 -12.54 -23.64 -7.64
C LEU A 317 -12.43 -24.45 -6.35
N PRO A 318 -12.85 -25.74 -6.35
CA PRO A 318 -12.69 -26.63 -5.19
C PRO A 318 -11.22 -26.90 -4.85
N TYR A 319 -10.32 -26.79 -5.83
CA TYR A 319 -8.89 -26.97 -5.67
C TYR A 319 -8.13 -26.18 -6.74
N SER A 320 -6.85 -25.89 -6.46
CA SER A 320 -6.00 -25.16 -7.39
C SER A 320 -5.59 -26.03 -8.59
N ARG A 321 -5.79 -25.53 -9.82
CA ARG A 321 -5.43 -26.23 -11.06
C ARG A 321 -3.93 -26.51 -11.16
N ASP A 322 -3.10 -25.57 -10.72
CA ASP A 322 -1.64 -25.70 -10.66
C ASP A 322 -1.21 -26.83 -9.72
N LEU A 323 -1.83 -26.92 -8.54
CA LEU A 323 -1.53 -27.98 -7.57
C LEU A 323 -1.93 -29.36 -8.12
N LYS A 324 -3.10 -29.44 -8.77
CA LYS A 324 -3.54 -30.66 -9.45
C LYS A 324 -2.58 -31.09 -10.55
N ALA A 325 -2.08 -30.15 -11.35
CA ALA A 325 -1.11 -30.45 -12.40
C ALA A 325 0.21 -30.98 -11.81
N LYS A 326 0.72 -30.35 -10.75
CA LYS A 326 1.93 -30.78 -10.04
C LYS A 326 1.78 -32.16 -9.41
N LEU A 327 0.64 -32.43 -8.78
CA LEU A 327 0.37 -33.76 -8.20
C LEU A 327 0.35 -34.84 -9.29
N ARG A 328 -0.28 -34.57 -10.44
CA ARG A 328 -0.30 -35.50 -11.58
C ARG A 328 1.09 -35.77 -12.13
N GLN A 329 1.85 -34.70 -12.36
CA GLN A 329 3.24 -34.80 -12.82
C GLN A 329 4.07 -35.67 -11.87
N ALA A 330 4.02 -35.40 -10.57
CA ALA A 330 4.80 -36.15 -9.60
C ALA A 330 4.34 -37.61 -9.46
N LEU A 331 3.06 -37.91 -9.69
CA LEU A 331 2.56 -39.28 -9.76
C LEU A 331 3.08 -40.03 -11.00
N ASP A 332 3.12 -39.37 -12.16
CA ASP A 332 3.67 -39.93 -13.40
C ASP A 332 5.19 -40.17 -13.29
N GLU A 333 5.91 -39.24 -12.66
CA GLU A 333 7.34 -39.38 -12.35
C GLU A 333 7.60 -40.55 -11.41
N ALA A 334 6.81 -40.70 -10.33
CA ALA A 334 6.91 -41.83 -9.40
C ALA A 334 6.62 -43.19 -10.06
N ARG A 335 5.77 -43.22 -11.09
CA ARG A 335 5.48 -44.42 -11.90
C ARG A 335 6.60 -44.76 -12.86
N SER A 336 7.32 -43.75 -13.37
CA SER A 336 8.51 -43.96 -14.19
C SER A 336 9.68 -44.39 -13.30
N LYS A 337 10.20 -45.61 -13.47
CA LYS A 337 11.25 -46.21 -12.61
C LYS A 337 12.66 -45.55 -12.73
N HIS A 338 12.75 -44.25 -12.97
CA HIS A 338 14.03 -43.53 -13.10
C HIS A 338 14.20 -42.46 -12.01
N PRO A 339 14.53 -42.82 -10.77
CA PRO A 339 15.16 -41.88 -9.87
C PRO A 339 16.64 -41.78 -10.25
N LYS A 340 17.07 -40.64 -10.81
CA LYS A 340 18.48 -40.24 -10.76
C LYS A 340 18.66 -39.22 -9.64
N PRO A 341 19.10 -39.65 -8.44
CA PRO A 341 19.56 -38.70 -7.45
C PRO A 341 20.98 -38.26 -7.84
N ASN A 342 21.10 -37.14 -8.56
CA ASN A 342 22.34 -36.38 -8.50
C ASN A 342 22.27 -35.51 -7.24
N VAL A 343 22.41 -36.15 -6.08
CA VAL A 343 22.60 -35.42 -4.82
C VAL A 343 24.08 -35.05 -4.75
N SER A 344 24.42 -33.89 -5.30
CA SER A 344 25.62 -33.19 -4.85
C SER A 344 25.21 -32.53 -3.53
N GLU A 345 25.66 -33.08 -2.40
CA GLU A 345 25.58 -32.45 -1.08
C GLU A 345 26.32 -31.12 -1.15
N THR A 346 25.60 -30.08 -1.57
CA THR A 346 26.12 -28.73 -1.65
C THR A 346 25.45 -28.01 -0.50
N GLU A 347 26.21 -27.72 0.56
CA GLU A 347 25.73 -26.87 1.64
C GLU A 347 25.30 -25.55 1.04
N MET A 348 24.01 -25.24 1.17
CA MET A 348 23.39 -24.03 0.63
C MET A 348 22.88 -23.20 1.80
N THR A 349 23.26 -21.93 1.85
CA THR A 349 22.76 -21.01 2.88
C THR A 349 21.26 -20.76 2.69
N LEU A 350 20.54 -20.39 3.76
CA LEU A 350 19.10 -20.08 3.70
C LEU A 350 18.78 -19.02 2.63
N ALA A 351 19.65 -18.03 2.47
CA ALA A 351 19.50 -16.99 1.46
C ALA A 351 19.66 -17.55 0.03
N GLU A 352 20.63 -18.43 -0.21
CA GLU A 352 20.82 -19.10 -1.50
C GLU A 352 19.64 -20.04 -1.82
N LEU A 353 19.13 -20.77 -0.82
CA LEU A 353 17.97 -21.64 -1.00
C LEU A 353 16.73 -20.85 -1.45
N LEU A 354 16.45 -19.72 -0.78
CA LEU A 354 15.29 -18.88 -1.08
C LEU A 354 15.42 -18.11 -2.40
N THR A 355 16.64 -17.81 -2.84
CA THR A 355 16.92 -17.09 -4.10
C THR A 355 17.07 -18.03 -5.30
N SER A 356 17.39 -19.31 -5.08
CA SER A 356 17.55 -20.31 -6.15
C SER A 356 16.27 -20.56 -6.94
N ASN A 357 15.10 -20.38 -6.31
CA ASN A 357 13.80 -20.48 -6.97
C ASN A 357 12.78 -19.51 -6.35
N PRO A 358 12.74 -18.25 -6.79
CA PRO A 358 11.79 -17.25 -6.28
C PRO A 358 10.33 -17.69 -6.43
N ARG A 359 10.00 -18.44 -7.49
CA ARG A 359 8.66 -19.00 -7.74
C ARG A 359 8.27 -20.10 -6.74
N ALA A 360 9.20 -20.59 -5.91
CA ALA A 360 8.91 -21.56 -4.86
C ALA A 360 8.42 -20.91 -3.56
N GLN A 361 8.63 -19.60 -3.36
CA GLN A 361 8.25 -18.91 -2.13
C GLN A 361 6.71 -18.84 -1.98
N PRO A 362 6.11 -19.33 -0.89
CA PRO A 362 4.66 -19.31 -0.69
C PRO A 362 4.04 -17.92 -0.62
N PHE A 363 4.73 -16.96 -0.01
CA PHE A 363 4.23 -15.62 0.27
C PHE A 363 4.83 -14.59 -0.68
N ASP A 364 4.62 -14.80 -1.97
CA ASP A 364 4.98 -13.85 -3.01
C ASP A 364 3.73 -13.56 -3.85
N LEU A 365 3.33 -12.29 -3.90
CA LEU A 365 2.18 -11.85 -4.70
C LEU A 365 2.43 -11.97 -6.20
N GLN A 366 3.68 -11.90 -6.65
CA GLN A 366 4.06 -12.01 -8.05
C GLN A 366 4.19 -13.46 -8.52
N ARG A 367 4.26 -14.41 -7.57
CA ARG A 367 4.38 -15.83 -7.89
C ARG A 367 3.20 -16.34 -8.71
N ARG A 368 1.99 -15.88 -8.39
CA ARG A 368 0.76 -16.23 -9.13
C ARG A 368 0.15 -14.95 -9.65
N HIS A 369 -0.38 -15.00 -10.87
CA HIS A 369 -1.21 -13.92 -11.41
C HIS A 369 -2.57 -13.91 -10.70
N TYR A 370 -2.59 -13.73 -9.37
CA TYR A 370 -3.79 -13.81 -8.53
C TYR A 370 -4.89 -12.92 -9.06
N GLN A 371 -4.55 -11.70 -9.49
CA GLN A 371 -5.47 -10.77 -10.12
C GLN A 371 -6.17 -11.38 -11.34
N GLU A 372 -5.43 -12.02 -12.26
CA GLU A 372 -6.01 -12.69 -13.43
C GLU A 372 -6.85 -13.90 -13.02
N LEU A 373 -6.38 -14.69 -12.05
CA LEU A 373 -7.11 -15.86 -11.54
C LEU A 373 -8.43 -15.46 -10.88
N ILE A 374 -8.45 -14.39 -10.09
CA ILE A 374 -9.65 -13.86 -9.44
C ILE A 374 -10.61 -13.32 -10.50
N LEU A 375 -10.11 -12.52 -11.44
CA LEU A 375 -10.92 -11.97 -12.55
C LEU A 375 -11.56 -13.04 -13.43
N THR A 376 -10.84 -14.14 -13.67
CA THR A 376 -11.33 -15.25 -14.51
C THR A 376 -12.08 -16.32 -13.72
N ASN A 377 -12.31 -16.13 -12.41
CA ASN A 377 -12.91 -17.13 -11.52
C ASN A 377 -12.16 -18.49 -11.53
N GLN A 378 -10.84 -18.45 -11.69
CA GLN A 378 -9.96 -19.62 -11.71
C GLN A 378 -9.10 -19.72 -10.44
N VAL A 379 -9.59 -19.17 -9.34
CA VAL A 379 -8.91 -19.14 -8.05
C VAL A 379 -9.55 -20.15 -7.08
N SER A 380 -8.74 -20.86 -6.30
CA SER A 380 -9.24 -21.72 -5.21
C SER A 380 -9.32 -20.99 -3.87
N VAL A 381 -9.99 -21.60 -2.89
CA VAL A 381 -10.03 -21.10 -1.51
C VAL A 381 -8.62 -20.97 -0.94
N LEU A 382 -7.77 -21.98 -1.14
CA LEU A 382 -6.37 -21.95 -0.71
C LEU A 382 -5.60 -20.79 -1.35
N ASP A 383 -5.79 -20.56 -2.66
CA ASP A 383 -5.14 -19.47 -3.39
C ASP A 383 -5.50 -18.10 -2.78
N LEU A 384 -6.79 -17.87 -2.48
CA LEU A 384 -7.24 -16.63 -1.83
C LEU A 384 -6.70 -16.49 -0.40
N ARG A 385 -6.65 -17.57 0.37
CA ARG A 385 -6.09 -17.53 1.74
C ARG A 385 -4.60 -17.16 1.74
N ILE A 386 -3.82 -17.76 0.84
CA ILE A 386 -2.40 -17.42 0.67
C ILE A 386 -2.26 -15.96 0.25
N TYR A 387 -3.09 -15.49 -0.69
CA TYR A 387 -3.11 -14.09 -1.10
C TYR A 387 -3.38 -13.14 0.07
N LEU A 388 -4.48 -13.35 0.81
CA LEU A 388 -4.89 -12.54 1.95
C LEU A 388 -3.82 -12.50 3.05
N PHE A 389 -3.22 -13.64 3.37
CA PHE A 389 -2.12 -13.68 4.32
C PHE A 389 -0.90 -12.91 3.82
N THR A 390 -0.53 -13.07 2.55
CA THR A 390 0.60 -12.36 1.95
C THR A 390 0.39 -10.84 1.98
N ARG A 391 -0.81 -10.34 1.67
CA ARG A 391 -1.15 -8.91 1.78
C ARG A 391 -1.04 -8.39 3.21
N ARG A 392 -1.58 -9.12 4.20
CA ARG A 392 -1.46 -8.75 5.62
C ARG A 392 0.01 -8.74 6.08
N MET A 393 0.79 -9.73 5.65
CA MET A 393 2.23 -9.80 5.92
C MET A 393 2.97 -8.56 5.39
N GLU A 394 2.74 -8.16 4.13
CA GLU A 394 3.35 -6.95 3.57
C GLU A 394 3.02 -5.69 4.38
N ILE A 395 1.78 -5.56 4.85
CA ILE A 395 1.37 -4.43 5.69
C ILE A 395 2.06 -4.47 7.05
N PHE A 396 2.15 -5.62 7.71
CA PHE A 396 2.91 -5.74 8.96
C PHE A 396 4.38 -5.37 8.77
N LEU A 397 4.99 -5.77 7.65
CA LEU A 397 6.37 -5.40 7.31
C LEU A 397 6.52 -3.91 7.02
N ALA A 398 5.52 -3.26 6.44
CA ALA A 398 5.50 -1.81 6.28
C ALA A 398 5.40 -1.11 7.64
N GLN A 399 4.48 -1.52 8.52
CA GLN A 399 4.29 -0.94 9.85
C GLN A 399 5.54 -1.10 10.75
N SER A 400 6.23 -2.23 10.63
CA SER A 400 7.42 -2.52 11.43
C SER A 400 8.58 -1.56 11.13
N ARG A 401 8.66 -1.05 9.90
CA ARG A 401 9.65 -0.05 9.46
C ARG A 401 9.26 1.38 9.84
N VAL A 402 7.96 1.73 9.81
CA VAL A 402 7.46 3.10 10.04
C VAL A 402 7.57 3.55 11.50
N SER A 403 7.52 2.62 12.47
CA SER A 403 7.57 2.95 13.90
C SER A 403 8.83 3.72 14.34
N MET A 404 9.89 3.71 13.54
CA MET A 404 11.14 4.46 13.75
C MET A 404 10.98 5.99 13.67
N HIS A 405 10.05 6.50 12.85
CA HIS A 405 9.98 7.96 12.58
C HIS A 405 9.39 8.77 13.76
N ARG A 406 8.87 8.10 14.80
CA ARG A 406 8.24 8.74 15.98
C ARG A 406 9.18 8.94 17.16
N GLN A 407 10.38 8.33 17.20
CA GLN A 407 11.17 8.24 18.44
C GLN A 407 12.64 8.69 18.38
N SER A 408 13.15 9.30 17.29
CA SER A 408 14.55 9.75 17.27
C SER A 408 14.79 11.08 18.04
N LYS A 409 14.79 11.02 19.37
CA LYS A 409 15.53 11.95 20.25
C LYS A 409 16.34 11.23 21.36
N SER A 410 16.34 9.90 21.43
CA SER A 410 17.23 9.14 22.31
C SER A 410 18.47 8.66 21.54
N LYS A 411 19.66 9.07 21.96
CA LYS A 411 20.93 8.45 21.57
C LYS A 411 21.00 7.07 22.23
N GLY A 412 20.47 6.04 21.58
CA GLY A 412 20.52 4.66 22.05
C GLY A 412 20.39 3.68 20.89
N HIS A 413 20.94 2.46 21.07
CA HIS A 413 20.94 1.35 20.12
C HIS A 413 19.52 0.76 19.95
N GLU A 414 18.59 1.52 19.38
CA GLU A 414 17.24 1.04 19.06
C GLU A 414 17.27 0.11 17.84
N PRO A 415 16.49 -1.00 17.86
CA PRO A 415 16.39 -1.87 16.70
C PRO A 415 15.89 -1.10 15.47
N PRO A 416 16.40 -1.39 14.27
CA PRO A 416 15.93 -0.75 13.03
C PRO A 416 14.47 -1.09 12.66
N VAL A 417 13.82 -1.99 13.41
CA VAL A 417 12.49 -2.54 13.14
C VAL A 417 11.70 -2.71 14.45
N ASN A 418 10.40 -2.47 14.41
CA ASN A 418 9.51 -2.74 15.54
C ASN A 418 9.35 -4.25 15.78
N LEU A 419 10.06 -4.77 16.79
CA LEU A 419 10.07 -6.19 17.14
C LEU A 419 8.71 -6.71 17.61
N THR A 420 7.86 -5.87 18.21
CA THR A 420 6.50 -6.26 18.63
C THR A 420 5.63 -6.62 17.44
N ILE A 421 5.73 -5.85 16.35
CA ILE A 421 4.99 -6.10 15.12
C ILE A 421 5.50 -7.37 14.44
N LEU A 422 6.83 -7.60 14.44
CA LEU A 422 7.40 -8.84 13.92
C LEU A 422 6.98 -10.07 14.74
N ALA A 423 6.88 -9.95 16.07
CA ALA A 423 6.39 -11.02 16.93
C ALA A 423 4.91 -11.37 16.63
N LEU A 424 4.07 -10.35 16.44
CA LEU A 424 2.68 -10.57 16.03
C LEU A 424 2.60 -11.23 14.64
N LEU A 425 3.46 -10.81 13.70
CA LEU A 425 3.57 -11.45 12.39
C LEU A 425 3.96 -12.94 12.52
N THR A 426 4.91 -13.30 13.40
CA THR A 426 5.28 -14.71 13.61
C THR A 426 4.14 -15.56 14.14
N GLU A 427 3.39 -15.04 15.10
CA GLU A 427 2.26 -15.74 15.70
C GLU A 427 1.18 -15.99 14.64
N ASN A 428 0.80 -14.95 13.91
CA ASN A 428 -0.15 -15.05 12.80
C ASN A 428 0.34 -15.99 11.69
N ALA A 429 1.64 -16.00 11.40
CA ALA A 429 2.23 -16.88 10.41
C ALA A 429 2.15 -18.36 10.82
N LEU A 430 2.40 -18.67 12.09
CA LEU A 430 2.33 -20.03 12.60
C LEU A 430 0.91 -20.61 12.48
N ASP A 431 -0.08 -19.83 12.90
CA ASP A 431 -1.49 -20.19 12.80
C ASP A 431 -1.92 -20.36 11.34
N PHE A 432 -1.54 -19.41 10.49
CA PHE A 432 -1.84 -19.46 9.07
C PHE A 432 -1.22 -20.68 8.38
N ILE A 433 0.07 -20.93 8.56
CA ILE A 433 0.78 -22.05 7.93
C ILE A 433 0.13 -23.37 8.33
N THR A 434 -0.20 -23.54 9.61
CA THR A 434 -0.87 -24.74 10.11
C THR A 434 -2.24 -24.94 9.45
N SER A 435 -3.04 -23.88 9.36
CA SER A 435 -4.37 -23.91 8.72
C SER A 435 -4.28 -24.19 7.22
N ALA A 436 -3.40 -23.47 6.51
CA ALA A 436 -3.20 -23.60 5.08
C ALA A 436 -2.62 -24.96 4.69
N ALA A 437 -1.74 -25.56 5.50
CA ALA A 437 -1.25 -26.92 5.29
C ALA A 437 -2.36 -27.98 5.36
N ARG A 438 -3.33 -27.81 6.27
CA ARG A 438 -4.52 -28.67 6.34
C ARG A 438 -5.40 -28.49 5.10
N GLN A 439 -5.67 -27.26 4.70
CA GLN A 439 -6.45 -26.96 3.49
C GLN A 439 -5.76 -27.52 2.23
N LEU A 440 -4.44 -27.35 2.10
CA LEU A 440 -3.65 -27.89 1.00
C LEU A 440 -3.78 -29.41 0.89
N ARG A 441 -3.75 -30.13 2.03
CA ARG A 441 -3.97 -31.57 2.05
C ARG A 441 -5.35 -31.94 1.52
N THR A 442 -6.39 -31.22 1.96
CA THR A 442 -7.77 -31.42 1.50
C THR A 442 -7.87 -31.17 -0.01
N ASP A 443 -7.43 -29.99 -0.48
CA ASP A 443 -7.42 -29.62 -1.91
C ASP A 443 -6.70 -30.67 -2.78
N LEU A 444 -5.55 -31.18 -2.34
CA LEU A 444 -4.80 -32.20 -3.08
C LEU A 444 -5.50 -33.56 -3.11
N THR A 445 -6.18 -33.92 -2.02
CA THR A 445 -6.98 -35.16 -1.93
C THR A 445 -8.18 -35.08 -2.88
N ASP A 446 -8.89 -33.95 -2.86
CA ASP A 446 -10.07 -33.70 -3.70
C ASP A 446 -9.72 -33.52 -5.18
N ALA A 447 -8.58 -32.90 -5.49
CA ALA A 447 -8.09 -32.67 -6.85
C ALA A 447 -7.92 -33.97 -7.65
N HIS A 448 -7.60 -35.07 -6.98
CA HIS A 448 -7.38 -36.36 -7.63
C HIS A 448 -8.69 -37.05 -8.00
N GLY A 449 -9.69 -36.99 -7.12
CA GLY A 449 -11.08 -37.32 -7.43
C GLY A 449 -11.42 -38.80 -7.66
N ASP A 450 -10.59 -39.78 -7.28
CA ASP A 450 -10.96 -41.19 -7.49
C ASP A 450 -10.39 -42.20 -6.47
N ARG A 451 -11.17 -43.26 -6.24
CA ARG A 451 -10.89 -44.38 -5.31
C ARG A 451 -9.79 -45.29 -5.88
N LEU A 452 -8.52 -44.92 -5.70
CA LEU A 452 -7.42 -45.85 -5.97
C LEU A 452 -7.46 -47.01 -4.97
N ALA A 453 -7.36 -48.24 -5.48
CA ALA A 453 -7.21 -49.45 -4.67
C ALA A 453 -5.76 -49.96 -4.75
N GLY A 454 -5.20 -50.39 -3.62
CA GLY A 454 -3.86 -50.99 -3.57
C GLY A 454 -2.71 -49.98 -3.51
N GLN A 455 -1.62 -50.24 -4.24
CA GLN A 455 -0.34 -49.51 -4.13
C GLN A 455 -0.43 -48.04 -4.56
N ASP A 456 -1.30 -47.71 -5.53
CA ASP A 456 -1.45 -46.34 -6.04
C ASP A 456 -2.00 -45.37 -4.98
N SER A 457 -2.86 -45.85 -4.07
CA SER A 457 -3.38 -45.05 -2.94
C SER A 457 -2.29 -44.73 -1.91
N VAL A 458 -1.36 -45.66 -1.67
CA VAL A 458 -0.25 -45.47 -0.72
C VAL A 458 0.76 -44.47 -1.28
N ILE A 459 1.15 -44.60 -2.56
CA ILE A 459 2.06 -43.68 -3.24
C ILE A 459 1.46 -42.27 -3.26
N GLN A 460 0.17 -42.15 -3.57
CA GLN A 460 -0.54 -40.87 -3.55
C GLN A 460 -0.53 -40.24 -2.17
N THR A 461 -0.87 -40.98 -1.12
CA THR A 461 -0.89 -40.47 0.26
C THR A 461 0.48 -39.97 0.68
N LEU A 462 1.54 -40.73 0.36
CA LEU A 462 2.93 -40.33 0.61
C LEU A 462 3.29 -39.04 -0.16
N LEU A 463 2.93 -38.96 -1.44
CA LEU A 463 3.23 -37.81 -2.27
C LEU A 463 2.51 -36.55 -1.81
N ILE A 464 1.23 -36.65 -1.45
CA ILE A 464 0.47 -35.55 -0.85
C ILE A 464 1.13 -35.12 0.47
N GLY A 465 1.52 -36.07 1.32
CA GLY A 465 2.27 -35.80 2.54
C GLY A 465 3.55 -35.00 2.26
N ASN A 466 4.37 -35.46 1.31
CA ASN A 466 5.62 -34.80 0.93
C ASN A 466 5.38 -33.39 0.37
N MET A 467 4.35 -33.19 -0.46
CA MET A 467 3.99 -31.87 -1.00
C MET A 467 3.58 -30.91 0.11
N VAL A 468 2.77 -31.36 1.07
CA VAL A 468 2.33 -30.54 2.20
C VAL A 468 3.51 -30.19 3.11
N MET A 469 4.38 -31.16 3.43
CA MET A 469 5.57 -30.93 4.24
C MET A 469 6.55 -29.96 3.56
N SER A 470 6.77 -30.14 2.26
CA SER A 470 7.63 -29.24 1.46
C SER A 470 7.09 -27.82 1.45
N TRP A 471 5.77 -27.65 1.29
CA TRP A 471 5.14 -26.33 1.33
C TRP A 471 5.27 -25.69 2.71
N THR A 472 4.99 -26.43 3.79
CA THR A 472 5.11 -25.97 5.17
C THR A 472 6.55 -25.53 5.47
N TRP A 473 7.52 -26.35 5.12
CA TRP A 473 8.94 -26.05 5.27
C TRP A 473 9.30 -24.73 4.57
N MET A 474 8.94 -24.59 3.28
CA MET A 474 9.23 -23.37 2.52
C MET A 474 8.55 -22.13 3.10
N ALA A 475 7.31 -22.25 3.58
CA ALA A 475 6.59 -21.16 4.21
C ALA A 475 7.28 -20.71 5.51
N SER A 476 7.65 -21.67 6.36
CA SER A 476 8.38 -21.40 7.61
C SER A 476 9.76 -20.79 7.35
N MET A 477 10.50 -21.31 6.37
CA MET A 477 11.82 -20.77 5.99
C MET A 477 11.73 -19.34 5.47
N GLN A 478 10.69 -19.02 4.68
CA GLN A 478 10.48 -17.66 4.20
C GLN A 478 10.21 -16.68 5.35
N ILE A 479 9.37 -17.07 6.31
CA ILE A 479 9.09 -16.25 7.51
C ILE A 479 10.37 -16.07 8.34
N LEU A 480 11.12 -17.14 8.58
CA LEU A 480 12.40 -17.07 9.32
C LEU A 480 13.42 -16.15 8.64
N ALA A 481 13.51 -16.17 7.31
CA ALA A 481 14.42 -15.29 6.57
C ALA A 481 14.05 -13.80 6.71
N ILE A 482 12.77 -13.48 6.91
CA ILE A 482 12.30 -12.12 7.17
C ILE A 482 12.70 -11.67 8.58
N ILE A 483 12.58 -12.55 9.58
CA ILE A 483 12.74 -12.18 11.00
C ILE A 483 14.18 -12.28 11.48
N LYS A 484 14.93 -13.28 11.01
CA LYS A 484 16.31 -13.56 11.46
C LYS A 484 17.18 -12.29 11.49
N PRO A 485 17.24 -11.47 10.42
CA PRO A 485 18.08 -10.26 10.43
C PRO A 485 17.69 -9.24 11.51
N ALA A 486 16.41 -9.19 11.90
CA ALA A 486 15.92 -8.26 12.90
C ALA A 486 16.25 -8.70 14.34
N ILE A 487 16.37 -10.01 14.58
CA ILE A 487 16.63 -10.57 15.92
C ILE A 487 18.09 -10.90 16.18
N GLU A 488 18.89 -11.15 15.13
CA GLU A 488 20.30 -11.55 15.21
C GLU A 488 21.18 -10.64 16.09
N PRO A 489 21.03 -9.29 16.09
CA PRO A 489 21.76 -8.42 17.01
C PRO A 489 21.49 -8.69 18.50
N TYR A 490 20.33 -9.25 18.82
CA TYR A 490 19.89 -9.50 20.20
C TYR A 490 20.26 -10.90 20.70
N VAL A 491 20.43 -11.87 19.79
CA VAL A 491 20.73 -13.27 20.14
C VAL A 491 22.07 -13.40 20.87
N HIS A 492 23.07 -12.58 20.53
CA HIS A 492 24.41 -12.62 21.15
C HIS A 492 24.51 -11.89 22.49
N THR A 493 23.45 -11.19 22.92
CA THR A 493 23.40 -10.46 24.20
C THR A 493 22.73 -11.23 25.33
N LEU A 494 22.29 -12.46 25.06
CA LEU A 494 21.74 -13.34 26.08
C LEU A 494 22.89 -13.78 27.00
N PRO A 495 22.75 -13.65 28.34
CA PRO A 495 23.71 -14.25 29.25
C PRO A 495 23.79 -15.76 28.94
N PRO A 496 24.98 -16.38 28.97
CA PRO A 496 25.08 -17.82 28.82
C PRO A 496 24.16 -18.48 29.85
N ASP A 497 23.32 -19.40 29.40
CA ASP A 497 22.48 -20.20 30.28
C ASP A 497 23.42 -20.94 31.26
N ASP A 498 23.46 -20.50 32.53
CA ASP A 498 24.00 -21.28 33.65
C ASP A 498 23.05 -22.47 33.87
N ASN A 499 23.14 -23.46 32.98
CA ASN A 499 22.59 -24.79 33.15
C ASN A 499 23.66 -25.80 32.74
N SER A 500 24.83 -25.70 33.38
CA SER A 500 25.70 -26.84 33.59
C SER A 500 25.20 -27.66 34.79
N SER A 501 24.06 -28.32 34.60
CA SER A 501 23.60 -29.38 35.50
C SER A 501 22.99 -30.47 34.64
N ILE A 502 23.88 -31.27 34.03
CA ILE A 502 23.54 -32.62 33.62
C ILE A 502 23.35 -33.38 34.93
N GLU A 503 22.10 -33.47 35.41
CA GLU A 503 21.71 -34.58 36.28
C GLU A 503 20.93 -35.58 35.42
N SER A 504 21.62 -36.70 35.25
CA SER A 504 21.22 -37.99 34.74
C SER A 504 19.73 -38.34 34.92
N ALA A 505 19.14 -38.79 33.83
CA ALA A 505 17.91 -39.55 33.82
C ALA A 505 18.08 -40.83 34.66
N ASP A 506 17.49 -40.86 35.85
CA ASP A 506 17.00 -42.08 36.50
C ASP A 506 16.18 -41.71 37.75
N SER A 507 14.85 -41.72 37.63
CA SER A 507 13.87 -42.11 38.66
C SER A 507 12.48 -41.52 38.36
N LEU A 508 11.74 -42.22 37.50
CA LEU A 508 10.28 -42.11 37.43
C LEU A 508 9.67 -43.11 38.42
N CYS A 509 9.06 -42.63 39.51
CA CYS A 509 8.03 -43.36 40.27
C CYS A 509 7.24 -42.40 41.19
N HIS A 510 6.02 -42.03 40.73
CA HIS A 510 4.72 -41.75 41.42
C HIS A 510 4.62 -41.28 42.91
N PRO A 511 3.47 -40.77 43.42
CA PRO A 511 2.29 -40.13 42.79
C PRO A 511 1.75 -38.84 43.51
N MET A 512 0.77 -38.20 42.86
CA MET A 512 -0.25 -37.20 43.27
C MET A 512 -0.37 -36.73 44.75
N ALA A 513 -0.51 -35.40 44.95
CA ALA A 513 -1.75 -34.65 45.34
C ALA A 513 -1.40 -33.30 46.08
N PRO A 514 -2.35 -32.43 46.49
CA PRO A 514 -2.56 -31.09 45.90
C PRO A 514 -2.41 -29.92 46.90
N ALA A 515 -2.07 -28.68 46.47
CA ALA A 515 -2.42 -27.47 47.25
C ALA A 515 -2.17 -26.13 46.52
N THR A 516 -3.28 -25.40 46.32
CA THR A 516 -3.50 -23.96 46.61
C THR A 516 -2.71 -22.86 45.90
N LEU A 517 -3.49 -22.02 45.19
CA LEU A 517 -3.22 -20.61 44.85
C LEU A 517 -2.75 -19.80 46.07
N ASN A 518 -1.67 -19.02 45.94
CA ASN A 518 -1.72 -17.55 45.80
C ASN A 518 -0.32 -16.94 45.91
N ARG A 519 0.15 -16.24 44.86
CA ARG A 519 0.64 -14.85 44.97
C ARG A 519 1.03 -14.30 43.59
N GLN A 520 0.46 -13.14 43.30
CA GLN A 520 0.85 -12.24 42.23
C GLN A 520 2.37 -12.04 42.22
N SER A 521 3.01 -12.37 41.10
CA SER A 521 4.26 -11.71 40.69
C SER A 521 4.09 -11.30 39.23
N MET A 522 4.36 -10.02 38.96
CA MET A 522 4.31 -9.42 37.64
C MET A 522 5.31 -10.14 36.73
N VAL A 523 4.81 -10.99 35.83
CA VAL A 523 5.62 -11.67 34.83
C VAL A 523 5.92 -10.69 33.70
N CYS A 524 7.20 -10.44 33.47
CA CYS A 524 7.71 -9.55 32.44
C CYS A 524 7.31 -10.07 31.04
N PRO A 525 6.61 -9.28 30.20
CA PRO A 525 6.05 -9.74 28.91
C PRO A 525 7.11 -10.22 27.90
N THR A 526 8.38 -9.83 28.08
CA THR A 526 9.51 -10.28 27.26
C THR A 526 9.79 -11.78 27.42
N LYS A 527 9.64 -12.35 28.63
CA LYS A 527 9.96 -13.78 28.87
C LYS A 527 8.94 -14.73 28.22
N HIS A 528 7.66 -14.35 28.20
CA HIS A 528 6.61 -15.14 27.54
C HIS A 528 6.76 -15.09 26.01
N MET A 529 7.16 -13.93 25.46
CA MET A 529 7.40 -13.72 24.03
C MET A 529 8.57 -14.58 23.50
N PHE A 530 9.68 -14.62 24.24
CA PHE A 530 10.83 -15.48 23.88
C PHE A 530 10.52 -16.97 24.04
N LEU A 531 9.69 -17.35 25.02
CA LEU A 531 9.30 -18.75 25.22
C LEU A 531 8.35 -19.24 24.11
N SER A 532 7.41 -18.42 23.64
CA SER A 532 6.53 -18.76 22.51
C SER A 532 7.30 -18.90 21.20
N VAL A 533 8.29 -18.03 20.95
CA VAL A 533 9.18 -18.14 19.78
C VAL A 533 10.11 -19.35 19.90
N LYS A 534 10.69 -19.62 21.08
CA LYS A 534 11.48 -20.83 21.35
C LYS A 534 10.63 -22.09 21.17
N ILE A 535 9.41 -22.15 21.69
CA ILE A 535 8.52 -23.31 21.56
C ILE A 535 8.09 -23.50 20.10
N GLY A 536 7.79 -22.42 19.37
CA GLY A 536 7.47 -22.47 17.95
C GLY A 536 8.64 -23.02 17.11
N LEU A 537 9.86 -22.53 17.36
CA LEU A 537 11.09 -23.03 16.72
C LEU A 537 11.46 -24.46 17.16
N TYR A 538 11.27 -24.79 18.44
CA TYR A 538 11.59 -26.11 18.99
C TYR A 538 10.61 -27.19 18.50
N LEU A 539 9.32 -26.87 18.37
CA LEU A 539 8.33 -27.76 17.74
C LEU A 539 8.60 -27.93 16.23
N LEU A 540 9.05 -26.88 15.53
CA LEU A 540 9.46 -26.97 14.12
C LEU A 540 10.72 -27.84 13.91
N VAL A 541 11.62 -27.91 14.88
CA VAL A 541 12.83 -28.74 14.85
C VAL A 541 12.57 -30.18 15.31
N GLN A 542 11.63 -30.40 16.24
CA GLN A 542 11.31 -31.72 16.79
C GLN A 542 10.41 -32.60 15.90
N PHE A 543 9.87 -32.07 14.80
CA PHE A 543 9.09 -32.83 13.81
C PHE A 543 9.91 -33.30 12.59
N ASN A 544 11.25 -33.25 12.66
CA ASN A 544 12.16 -33.91 11.73
C ASN A 544 12.68 -35.23 12.30
#